data_AF-A0A4U1C3Z5-F1
#
_entry.id   AF-A0A4U1C3Z5-F1
#
_cell.length_a   1.000
_cell.length_b   1.000
_cell.length_c   1.000
_cell.angle_alpha   90.00
_cell.angle_beta   90.00
_cell.angle_gamma   90.00
#
_symmetry.space_group_name_H-M   'P 1'
#
loop_
_entity.id
_entity.type
_entity.pdbx_description
1 polymer ?
#
loop_
_entity_poly.entity_id
_entity_poly.type
_entity_poly.pdbx_seq_one_letter_code
_entity_poly.pdbx_strand_id
1 'polypeptide(L)'
;MIKSCEIRFGRGEAASWIHSDFIALNQDILQSTKVNISINTLKRIFGKLSVEEKYIPQEATIEALQKYSENTFPKNSQILVEVQSDVKNESSIIKKRSLIYFITLILIGVIGFIAWYILNTTSFLTASIKLKKLEGVLPSTAVFELKIPQTNDSLFVNFGDKSPLVYINKGQKLITHNYLLSGVFRIALLVQKSVIAETNISISSNKWIAISYHDQLRNHFYQIPVVKTPSDSIFNFTNSQLNKVGLDTAQRIFTRLYNYTAVNYSKDDFTFETTFKNPSRRNGISCNSTQFQISGMNSMIRFKFSSEGCSSRVINVLSEKKFDGDKNDLSQFVVEQENWNTVKLINKNKQVWLFVNGKLLYKGSYQKPLGEIKGLFIEFEGNGFVKTCNLTAKNGRNLYQF
;
A
#
# COMPACT_ATOMS: atom_id res chain seq x y z
N MET A 1 33.24 1.41 28.61
CA MET A 1 31.82 1.76 28.87
C MET A 1 30.90 0.55 28.75
N ILE A 2 30.63 0.00 27.56
CA ILE A 2 29.66 -1.11 27.38
C ILE A 2 30.03 -2.34 28.24
N LYS A 3 31.25 -2.87 28.10
CA LYS A 3 31.73 -3.99 28.93
C LYS A 3 31.64 -3.73 30.43
N SER A 4 31.94 -2.50 30.85
CA SER A 4 31.87 -2.09 32.25
C SER A 4 30.42 -2.11 32.78
N CYS A 5 29.45 -1.74 31.93
CA CYS A 5 28.03 -1.85 32.25
C CYS A 5 27.57 -3.31 32.31
N GLU A 6 28.05 -4.17 31.40
CA GLU A 6 27.75 -5.62 31.41
C GLU A 6 28.26 -6.29 32.70
N ILE A 7 29.48 -5.95 33.13
CA ILE A 7 30.07 -6.46 34.36
C ILE A 7 29.27 -6.00 35.59
N ARG A 8 28.91 -4.71 35.67
CA ARG A 8 28.11 -4.19 36.79
C ARG A 8 26.70 -4.80 36.83
N PHE A 9 26.05 -4.95 35.68
CA PHE A 9 24.71 -5.50 35.59
C PHE A 9 24.66 -7.01 35.95
N GLY A 10 25.76 -7.73 35.75
CA GLY A 10 25.95 -9.07 36.29
C GLY A 10 25.12 -10.16 35.60
N ARG A 11 24.65 -9.94 34.37
CA ARG A 11 23.85 -10.90 33.58
C ARG A 11 24.55 -11.44 32.33
N GLY A 12 25.88 -11.45 32.32
CA GLY A 12 26.68 -11.88 31.17
C GLY A 12 26.65 -10.87 30.01
N GLU A 13 27.14 -11.29 28.84
CA GLU A 13 27.30 -10.42 27.67
C GLU A 13 25.96 -9.96 27.10
N ALA A 14 25.88 -8.71 26.64
CA ALA A 14 24.63 -8.16 26.12
C ALA A 14 24.10 -8.87 24.87
N ALA A 15 24.96 -9.62 24.18
CA ALA A 15 24.57 -10.50 23.08
C ALA A 15 23.57 -11.58 23.49
N SER A 16 23.51 -12.00 24.76
CA SER A 16 22.55 -13.01 25.25
C SER A 16 21.27 -12.42 25.83
N TRP A 17 21.23 -11.12 26.09
CA TRP A 17 20.10 -10.47 26.76
C TRP A 17 18.79 -10.52 25.96
N ILE A 18 17.70 -10.81 26.67
CA ILE A 18 16.32 -10.77 26.17
C ILE A 18 15.64 -9.45 26.56
N HIS A 19 14.42 -9.21 26.08
CA HIS A 19 13.76 -7.92 26.30
C HIS A 19 13.62 -7.54 27.78
N SER A 20 13.35 -8.51 28.66
CA SER A 20 13.24 -8.30 30.11
C SER A 20 14.55 -7.87 30.77
N ASP A 21 15.70 -8.30 30.25
CA ASP A 21 17.00 -7.87 30.75
C ASP A 21 17.24 -6.38 30.47
N PHE A 22 16.80 -5.89 29.31
CA PHE A 22 16.86 -4.45 29.01
C PHE A 22 15.90 -3.60 29.85
N ILE A 23 14.77 -4.18 30.29
CA ILE A 23 13.87 -3.51 31.25
C ILE A 23 14.56 -3.41 32.61
N ALA A 24 15.16 -4.51 33.08
CA ALA A 24 15.89 -4.54 34.35
C ALA A 24 17.11 -3.60 34.34
N LEU A 25 17.86 -3.56 33.23
CA LEU A 25 18.99 -2.64 33.06
C LEU A 25 18.54 -1.17 33.06
N ASN A 26 17.43 -0.84 32.38
CA ASN A 26 16.86 0.50 32.43
C ASN A 26 16.51 0.92 33.87
N GLN A 27 15.87 0.02 34.63
CA GLN A 27 15.51 0.29 36.03
C GLN A 27 16.73 0.50 36.92
N ASP A 28 17.77 -0.31 36.76
CA ASP A 28 19.00 -0.22 37.56
C ASP A 28 19.80 1.06 37.26
N ILE A 29 19.90 1.43 35.97
CA ILE A 29 20.49 2.71 35.54
C ILE A 29 19.69 3.88 36.12
N LEU A 30 18.36 3.84 36.01
CA LEU A 30 17.49 4.89 36.54
C LEU A 30 17.64 5.05 38.06
N GLN A 31 17.73 3.93 38.80
CA GLN A 31 17.91 3.95 40.25
C GLN A 31 19.27 4.58 40.64
N SER A 32 20.33 4.22 39.92
CA SER A 32 21.72 4.59 40.22
C SER A 32 22.09 5.99 39.73
N THR A 33 21.53 6.44 38.61
CA THR A 33 21.95 7.69 37.93
C THR A 33 20.89 8.77 37.96
N LYS A 34 19.63 8.40 38.26
CA LYS A 34 18.42 9.25 38.12
C LYS A 34 18.11 9.68 36.69
N VAL A 35 18.76 9.08 35.69
CA VAL A 35 18.50 9.33 34.27
C VAL A 35 17.73 8.16 33.66
N ASN A 36 16.63 8.45 32.98
CA ASN A 36 15.83 7.43 32.28
C ASN A 36 16.29 7.30 30.82
N ILE A 37 16.88 6.15 30.47
CA ILE A 37 17.31 5.83 29.10
C ILE A 37 16.33 4.84 28.47
N SER A 38 15.67 5.21 27.36
CA SER A 38 14.68 4.32 26.74
C SER A 38 15.24 2.93 26.41
N ILE A 39 14.39 1.89 26.53
CA ILE A 39 14.79 0.50 26.25
C ILE A 39 15.30 0.34 24.82
N ASN A 40 14.72 1.05 23.84
CA ASN A 40 15.17 1.02 22.45
C ASN A 40 16.55 1.69 22.29
N THR A 41 16.82 2.76 23.04
CA THR A 41 18.15 3.39 23.10
C THR A 41 19.19 2.41 23.65
N LEU A 42 18.88 1.72 24.76
CA LEU A 42 19.77 0.69 25.32
C LEU A 42 20.00 -0.45 24.31
N LYS A 43 18.94 -0.97 23.67
CA LYS A 43 19.08 -2.01 22.64
C LYS A 43 19.96 -1.57 21.46
N ARG A 44 19.95 -0.29 21.07
CA ARG A 44 20.85 0.25 20.03
C ARG A 44 22.29 0.35 20.53
N ILE A 45 22.51 0.85 21.74
CA ILE A 45 23.86 1.01 22.34
C ILE A 45 24.54 -0.36 22.52
N PHE A 46 23.77 -1.36 22.95
CA PHE A 46 24.26 -2.73 23.18
C PHE A 46 24.11 -3.64 21.95
N GLY A 47 23.84 -3.08 20.76
CA GLY A 47 23.93 -3.80 19.48
C GLY A 47 22.79 -4.79 19.15
N LYS A 48 21.65 -4.74 19.86
CA LYS A 48 20.46 -5.58 19.59
C LYS A 48 19.54 -5.04 18.51
N LEU A 49 19.65 -3.75 18.17
CA LEU A 49 18.92 -3.13 17.06
C LEU A 49 19.93 -2.57 16.07
N SER A 50 19.87 -3.04 14.82
CA SER A 50 20.65 -2.47 13.72
C SER A 50 20.12 -1.07 13.37
N VAL A 51 21.03 -0.13 13.18
CA VAL A 51 20.73 1.22 12.63
C VAL A 51 21.51 1.33 11.32
N GLU A 52 20.90 1.91 10.28
CA GLU A 52 21.51 2.04 8.94
C GLU A 52 22.75 2.96 8.94
N GLU A 53 22.90 3.80 9.97
CA GLU A 53 24.06 4.67 10.22
C GLU A 53 24.59 4.51 11.65
N LYS A 54 25.85 4.93 11.87
CA LYS A 54 26.54 4.86 13.18
C LYS A 54 25.78 5.66 14.24
N TYR A 55 24.97 4.98 15.05
CA TYR A 55 24.17 5.60 16.11
C TYR A 55 25.08 6.26 17.17
N ILE A 56 24.95 7.57 17.33
CA ILE A 56 25.63 8.36 18.36
C ILE A 56 24.57 8.73 19.43
N PRO A 57 24.67 8.20 20.66
CA PRO A 57 23.76 8.57 21.75
C PRO A 57 23.89 10.05 22.15
N GLN A 58 22.86 10.60 22.79
CA GLN A 58 22.93 11.93 23.40
C GLN A 58 23.97 11.96 24.54
N GLU A 59 24.60 13.11 24.77
CA GLU A 59 25.64 13.29 25.81
C GLU A 59 25.17 12.87 27.20
N ALA A 60 23.95 13.26 27.61
CA ALA A 60 23.35 12.83 28.87
C ALA A 60 23.17 11.29 28.99
N THR A 61 23.01 10.59 27.85
CA THR A 61 22.95 9.11 27.82
C THR A 61 24.34 8.50 28.03
N ILE A 62 25.37 9.12 27.47
CA ILE A 62 26.77 8.69 27.63
C ILE A 62 27.21 8.90 29.08
N GLU A 63 26.96 10.08 29.65
CA GLU A 63 27.28 10.41 31.04
C GLU A 63 26.56 9.50 32.04
N ALA A 64 25.27 9.22 31.81
CA ALA A 64 24.52 8.28 32.63
C ALA A 64 25.13 6.88 32.60
N LEU A 65 25.55 6.39 31.42
CA LEU A 65 26.21 5.08 31.31
C LEU A 65 27.61 5.08 31.92
N GLN A 66 28.35 6.19 31.84
CA GLN A 66 29.65 6.36 32.50
C GLN A 66 29.49 6.31 34.02
N LYS A 67 28.59 7.12 34.59
CA LYS A 67 28.23 7.13 36.01
C LYS A 67 27.71 5.77 36.48
N TYR A 68 26.94 5.07 35.64
CA TYR A 68 26.56 3.70 35.91
C TYR A 68 27.76 2.74 35.85
N SER A 69 28.77 2.95 35.00
CA SER A 69 29.95 2.06 34.96
C SER A 69 31.01 2.32 36.03
N GLU A 70 30.96 3.46 36.74
CA GLU A 70 32.05 3.95 37.60
C GLU A 70 32.33 3.13 38.87
N ASN A 71 31.47 2.17 39.24
CA ASN A 71 31.62 1.40 40.48
C ASN A 71 32.43 0.10 40.34
N THR A 72 33.26 -0.08 39.29
CA THR A 72 33.90 -1.40 39.07
C THR A 72 35.42 -1.42 38.87
N PHE A 73 36.14 -0.29 38.88
CA PHE A 73 37.62 -0.33 38.95
C PHE A 73 38.20 0.91 39.66
N PRO A 74 39.12 0.77 40.64
CA PRO A 74 39.82 1.89 41.23
C PRO A 74 40.79 2.54 40.24
N LYS A 75 40.79 3.87 40.20
CA LYS A 75 41.75 4.72 39.49
C LYS A 75 43.18 4.44 39.98
N ASN A 76 44.04 3.98 39.05
CA ASN A 76 45.48 4.24 38.91
C ASN A 76 45.93 3.42 37.67
N SER A 77 46.62 3.93 36.66
CA SER A 77 47.70 4.91 36.69
C SER A 77 47.77 5.64 35.35
N GLN A 78 47.97 6.96 35.39
CA GLN A 78 48.64 7.68 34.32
C GLN A 78 50.13 7.38 34.41
N ILE A 79 50.81 7.25 33.26
CA ILE A 79 52.04 7.98 32.95
C ILE A 79 52.05 8.16 31.43
N LEU A 80 52.04 9.43 31.03
CA LEU A 80 52.37 9.91 29.69
C LEU A 80 53.88 10.10 29.63
N VAL A 81 54.56 9.65 28.57
CA VAL A 81 55.66 10.39 27.96
C VAL A 81 55.65 10.13 26.45
N GLU A 82 55.53 11.22 25.72
CA GLU A 82 55.70 11.37 24.27
C GLU A 82 57.17 11.60 23.95
N VAL A 83 57.74 10.88 22.96
CA VAL A 83 58.90 11.34 22.17
C VAL A 83 58.82 10.73 20.76
N GLN A 84 58.68 11.58 19.75
CA GLN A 84 59.03 11.28 18.35
C GLN A 84 60.56 11.31 18.17
N SER A 85 61.12 10.41 17.38
CA SER A 85 62.30 10.67 16.54
C SER A 85 62.48 9.59 15.48
N ASP A 86 62.81 10.06 14.29
CA ASP A 86 62.94 9.37 13.01
C ASP A 86 64.08 8.33 12.90
N VAL A 87 63.81 7.36 12.02
CA VAL A 87 64.70 6.70 11.05
C VAL A 87 66.05 6.14 11.53
N LYS A 88 66.16 4.81 11.47
CA LYS A 88 67.17 4.13 10.63
C LYS A 88 66.79 2.67 10.33
N ASN A 89 66.91 2.34 9.06
CA ASN A 89 66.83 0.98 8.52
C ASN A 89 68.03 0.13 8.94
N GLU A 90 67.74 -1.15 9.18
CA GLU A 90 68.45 -2.39 8.81
C GLU A 90 68.18 -3.44 9.90
N SER A 91 67.93 -4.71 9.64
CA SER A 91 67.62 -5.49 8.44
C SER A 91 67.24 -6.90 8.93
N SER A 92 66.36 -7.59 8.18
CA SER A 92 66.15 -9.06 8.16
C SER A 92 65.66 -9.73 9.47
N ILE A 93 64.68 -10.65 9.52
CA ILE A 93 64.51 -11.88 8.74
C ILE A 93 63.00 -12.22 8.74
N ILE A 94 62.41 -12.35 7.55
CA ILE A 94 61.04 -12.83 7.36
C ILE A 94 61.02 -14.34 7.60
N LYS A 95 60.34 -14.79 8.66
CA LYS A 95 59.88 -16.19 8.78
C LYS A 95 58.44 -16.30 8.27
N LYS A 96 58.29 -17.16 7.25
CA LYS A 96 57.05 -17.64 6.65
C LYS A 96 56.08 -18.16 7.73
N ARG A 97 55.13 -17.33 8.14
CA ARG A 97 53.87 -17.77 8.81
C ARG A 97 52.65 -16.91 8.47
N SER A 98 52.85 -15.72 7.90
CA SER A 98 51.78 -14.76 7.53
C SER A 98 50.88 -15.24 6.37
N LEU A 99 51.41 -15.97 5.38
CA LEU A 99 50.64 -16.40 4.22
C LEU A 99 49.54 -17.43 4.58
N ILE A 100 49.81 -18.30 5.55
CA ILE A 100 48.86 -19.35 5.98
C ILE A 100 47.68 -18.71 6.71
N TYR A 101 47.93 -17.73 7.59
CA TYR A 101 46.86 -17.00 8.28
C TYR A 101 45.97 -16.22 7.30
N PHE A 102 46.57 -15.64 6.25
CA PHE A 102 45.82 -14.92 5.22
C PHE A 102 44.92 -15.85 4.40
N ILE A 103 45.43 -17.03 4.04
CA ILE A 103 44.64 -18.06 3.32
C ILE A 103 43.51 -18.60 4.19
N THR A 104 43.75 -18.85 5.48
CA THR A 104 42.70 -19.32 6.40
C THR A 104 41.60 -18.27 6.61
N LEU A 105 41.96 -16.98 6.66
CA LEU A 105 40.99 -15.89 6.82
C LEU A 105 40.10 -15.75 5.57
N ILE A 106 40.69 -15.88 4.38
CA ILE A 106 39.95 -15.89 3.11
C ILE A 106 39.03 -17.10 3.05
N LEU A 107 39.51 -18.29 3.45
CA LEU A 107 38.68 -19.49 3.44
C LEU A 107 37.49 -19.38 4.39
N ILE A 108 37.68 -18.83 5.59
CA ILE A 108 36.59 -18.57 6.55
C ILE A 108 35.63 -17.50 6.01
N GLY A 109 36.14 -16.45 5.37
CA GLY A 109 35.32 -15.42 4.74
C GLY A 109 34.48 -15.99 3.58
N VAL A 110 35.06 -16.87 2.77
CA VAL A 110 34.37 -17.56 1.67
C VAL A 110 33.35 -18.56 2.20
N ILE A 111 33.67 -19.35 3.22
CA ILE A 111 32.71 -20.27 3.87
C ILE A 111 31.60 -19.48 4.55
N GLY A 112 31.91 -18.37 5.21
CA GLY A 112 30.93 -17.47 5.82
C GLY A 112 30.03 -16.81 4.77
N PHE A 113 30.58 -16.40 3.63
CA PHE A 113 29.83 -15.85 2.51
C PHE A 113 28.97 -16.92 1.84
N ILE A 114 29.46 -18.15 1.68
CA ILE A 114 28.69 -19.28 1.14
C ILE A 114 27.59 -19.70 2.12
N ALA A 115 27.87 -19.76 3.42
CA ALA A 115 26.88 -20.06 4.45
C ALA A 115 25.83 -18.96 4.53
N TRP A 116 26.23 -17.69 4.48
CA TRP A 116 25.31 -16.56 4.37
C TRP A 116 24.51 -16.63 3.08
N TYR A 117 25.13 -16.91 1.94
CA TYR A 117 24.45 -17.05 0.66
C TYR A 117 23.45 -18.21 0.68
N ILE A 118 23.79 -19.38 1.23
CA ILE A 118 22.91 -20.55 1.35
C ILE A 118 21.78 -20.31 2.37
N LEU A 119 22.07 -19.67 3.50
CA LEU A 119 21.06 -19.33 4.52
C LEU A 119 20.13 -18.22 4.06
N ASN A 120 20.61 -17.33 3.20
CA ASN A 120 19.87 -16.18 2.68
C ASN A 120 19.28 -16.43 1.28
N THR A 121 19.64 -17.56 0.64
CA THR A 121 18.84 -18.16 -0.44
C THR A 121 17.60 -18.77 0.20
N THR A 122 16.67 -17.90 0.55
CA THR A 122 15.26 -18.26 0.55
C THR A 122 14.97 -18.81 -0.83
N SER A 123 14.89 -20.13 -0.94
CA SER A 123 14.37 -20.79 -2.12
C SER A 123 13.10 -20.04 -2.50
N PHE A 124 13.03 -19.47 -3.71
CA PHE A 124 11.82 -18.88 -4.25
C PHE A 124 10.77 -19.99 -4.30
N LEU A 125 10.06 -20.19 -3.19
CA LEU A 125 8.98 -21.14 -3.08
C LEU A 125 7.96 -20.69 -4.10
N THR A 126 7.72 -21.54 -5.10
CA THR A 126 6.93 -21.22 -6.28
C THR A 126 5.45 -21.12 -5.90
N ALA A 127 5.08 -20.00 -5.28
CA ALA A 127 3.73 -19.67 -4.92
C ALA A 127 2.95 -19.25 -6.17
N SER A 128 1.71 -19.70 -6.31
CA SER A 128 0.84 -19.22 -7.38
C SER A 128 -0.62 -19.25 -6.95
N ILE A 129 -1.38 -18.26 -7.40
CA ILE A 129 -2.83 -18.24 -7.32
C ILE A 129 -3.37 -18.02 -8.74
N LYS A 130 -4.24 -18.91 -9.20
CA LYS A 130 -4.78 -18.86 -10.56
C LYS A 130 -6.28 -19.10 -10.55
N LEU A 131 -7.01 -18.29 -11.31
CA LEU A 131 -8.44 -18.52 -11.53
C LEU A 131 -8.64 -19.84 -12.29
N LYS A 132 -9.42 -20.74 -11.71
CA LYS A 132 -9.80 -22.02 -12.32
C LYS A 132 -11.15 -21.93 -13.03
N LYS A 133 -12.14 -21.34 -12.36
CA LYS A 133 -13.53 -21.26 -12.84
C LYS A 133 -14.23 -20.04 -12.24
N LEU A 134 -15.13 -19.45 -13.03
CA LEU A 134 -16.19 -18.55 -12.55
C LEU A 134 -17.55 -19.23 -12.69
N GLU A 135 -18.42 -19.01 -11.73
CA GLU A 135 -19.79 -19.50 -11.71
C GLU A 135 -20.75 -18.38 -11.33
N GLY A 136 -21.80 -18.18 -12.14
CA GLY A 136 -22.74 -17.08 -11.97
C GLY A 136 -22.28 -15.78 -12.66
N VAL A 137 -23.15 -14.77 -12.62
CA VAL A 137 -22.86 -13.41 -13.12
C VAL A 137 -22.72 -12.46 -11.93
N LEU A 138 -23.79 -12.33 -11.15
CA LEU A 138 -23.82 -11.77 -9.80
C LEU A 138 -24.97 -12.45 -9.03
N PRO A 139 -24.74 -12.98 -7.82
CA PRO A 139 -23.42 -13.21 -7.23
C PRO A 139 -22.57 -14.14 -8.12
N SER A 140 -21.24 -13.94 -8.11
CA SER A 140 -20.28 -14.73 -8.90
C SER A 140 -19.28 -15.41 -7.99
N THR A 141 -19.25 -16.74 -8.00
CA THR A 141 -18.28 -17.53 -7.25
C THR A 141 -17.05 -17.78 -8.11
N ALA A 142 -15.89 -17.32 -7.64
CA ALA A 142 -14.60 -17.59 -8.23
C ALA A 142 -13.89 -18.73 -7.50
N VAL A 143 -13.44 -19.73 -8.26
CA VAL A 143 -12.64 -20.85 -7.77
C VAL A 143 -11.20 -20.64 -8.19
N PHE A 144 -10.28 -20.66 -7.23
CA PHE A 144 -8.85 -20.47 -7.45
C PHE A 144 -8.07 -21.72 -7.12
N GLU A 145 -7.09 -22.05 -7.96
CA GLU A 145 -6.04 -23.03 -7.68
C GLU A 145 -4.85 -22.36 -7.01
N LEU A 146 -4.36 -23.01 -5.94
CA LEU A 146 -3.25 -22.56 -5.13
C LEU A 146 -2.05 -23.50 -5.30
N LYS A 147 -0.87 -22.91 -5.48
CA LYS A 147 0.41 -23.55 -5.19
C LYS A 147 0.97 -22.85 -3.97
N ILE A 148 1.01 -23.55 -2.85
CA ILE A 148 1.40 -23.01 -1.56
C ILE A 148 2.89 -23.28 -1.32
N PRO A 149 3.67 -22.27 -0.90
CA PRO A 149 5.05 -22.47 -0.47
C PRO A 149 5.14 -23.33 0.81
N GLN A 150 6.19 -24.13 0.96
CA GLN A 150 6.52 -24.79 2.22
C GLN A 150 6.98 -23.73 3.23
N THR A 151 6.08 -23.33 4.13
CA THR A 151 6.35 -22.33 5.17
C THR A 151 5.69 -22.73 6.49
N ASN A 152 6.31 -22.30 7.59
CA ASN A 152 5.71 -22.40 8.92
C ASN A 152 4.84 -21.18 9.27
N ASP A 153 4.90 -20.13 8.46
CA ASP A 153 4.10 -18.93 8.66
C ASP A 153 2.65 -19.09 8.20
N SER A 154 1.77 -18.26 8.77
CA SER A 154 0.37 -18.17 8.35
C SER A 154 0.23 -17.51 6.97
N LEU A 155 -0.60 -18.14 6.14
CA LEU A 155 -0.93 -17.70 4.80
C LEU A 155 -2.34 -17.13 4.76
N PHE A 156 -2.52 -16.04 4.01
CA PHE A 156 -3.80 -15.39 3.83
C PHE A 156 -4.05 -15.05 2.37
N VAL A 157 -5.31 -15.04 1.95
CA VAL A 157 -5.71 -14.48 0.66
C VAL A 157 -6.52 -13.21 0.88
N ASN A 158 -6.15 -12.16 0.15
CA ASN A 158 -6.94 -10.95 -0.02
C ASN A 158 -7.63 -11.02 -1.39
N PHE A 159 -8.96 -10.98 -1.43
CA PHE A 159 -9.74 -11.07 -2.66
C PHE A 159 -9.97 -9.74 -3.39
N GLY A 160 -9.50 -8.62 -2.82
CA GLY A 160 -9.46 -7.32 -3.47
C GLY A 160 -10.78 -6.55 -3.48
N ASP A 161 -11.86 -7.10 -2.94
CA ASP A 161 -13.20 -6.50 -2.85
C ASP A 161 -13.50 -5.89 -1.46
N LYS A 162 -12.48 -5.76 -0.62
CA LYS A 162 -12.55 -5.34 0.80
C LYS A 162 -13.17 -6.39 1.74
N SER A 163 -13.35 -7.64 1.30
CA SER A 163 -13.62 -8.74 2.24
C SER A 163 -12.46 -8.87 3.26
N PRO A 164 -12.73 -9.46 4.44
CA PRO A 164 -11.66 -9.85 5.35
C PRO A 164 -10.64 -10.78 4.68
N LEU A 165 -9.41 -10.77 5.19
CA LEU A 165 -8.38 -11.73 4.80
C LEU A 165 -8.83 -13.15 5.16
N VAL A 166 -8.68 -14.08 4.24
CA VAL A 166 -9.06 -15.48 4.44
C VAL A 166 -7.82 -16.32 4.72
N TYR A 167 -7.79 -17.00 5.86
CA TYR A 167 -6.70 -17.90 6.24
C TYR A 167 -6.64 -19.12 5.33
N ILE A 168 -5.43 -19.59 5.03
CA ILE A 168 -5.17 -20.76 4.18
C ILE A 168 -4.52 -21.88 4.98
N ASN A 169 -5.11 -23.07 4.93
CA ASN A 169 -4.56 -24.25 5.58
C ASN A 169 -3.32 -24.77 4.85
N LYS A 170 -2.41 -25.41 5.60
CA LYS A 170 -1.24 -26.10 5.02
C LYS A 170 -1.72 -27.15 4.00
N GLY A 171 -1.13 -27.13 2.80
CA GLY A 171 -1.46 -28.06 1.72
C GLY A 171 -2.78 -27.80 0.98
N GLN A 172 -3.51 -26.72 1.31
CA GLN A 172 -4.74 -26.36 0.62
C GLN A 172 -4.49 -26.06 -0.86
N LYS A 173 -5.21 -26.73 -1.76
CA LYS A 173 -5.02 -26.59 -3.22
C LYS A 173 -6.06 -25.72 -3.89
N LEU A 174 -7.20 -25.49 -3.23
CA LEU A 174 -8.32 -24.74 -3.77
C LEU A 174 -8.85 -23.75 -2.74
N ILE A 175 -9.28 -22.60 -3.21
CA ILE A 175 -10.07 -21.65 -2.43
C ILE A 175 -11.15 -21.03 -3.29
N THR A 176 -12.28 -20.72 -2.69
CA THR A 176 -13.42 -20.08 -3.35
C THR A 176 -13.75 -18.76 -2.69
N HIS A 177 -14.20 -17.79 -3.49
CA HIS A 177 -14.72 -16.52 -2.98
C HIS A 177 -15.95 -16.11 -3.77
N ASN A 178 -16.93 -15.54 -3.07
CA ASN A 178 -18.17 -15.07 -3.69
C ASN A 178 -18.11 -13.55 -3.84
N TYR A 179 -18.12 -13.09 -5.09
CA TYR A 179 -18.16 -11.68 -5.44
C TYR A 179 -19.61 -11.23 -5.61
N LEU A 180 -19.99 -10.23 -4.83
CA LEU A 180 -21.31 -9.62 -4.90
C LEU A 180 -21.35 -8.43 -5.88
N LEU A 181 -20.19 -7.90 -6.30
CA LEU A 181 -20.08 -6.76 -7.19
C LEU A 181 -19.25 -7.06 -8.44
N SER A 182 -19.66 -6.47 -9.56
CA SER A 182 -18.84 -6.44 -10.77
C SER A 182 -17.65 -5.50 -10.58
N GLY A 183 -16.52 -5.84 -11.18
CA GLY A 183 -15.28 -5.12 -10.96
C GLY A 183 -14.07 -5.81 -11.56
N VAL A 184 -12.93 -5.14 -11.46
CA VAL A 184 -11.61 -5.78 -11.58
C VAL A 184 -11.03 -5.87 -10.17
N PHE A 185 -10.66 -7.08 -9.76
CA PHE A 185 -10.16 -7.35 -8.42
C PHE A 185 -8.75 -7.92 -8.49
N ARG A 186 -7.86 -7.39 -7.65
CA ARG A 186 -6.51 -7.91 -7.45
C ARG A 186 -6.54 -8.88 -6.28
N ILE A 187 -6.28 -10.15 -6.57
CA ILE A 187 -6.22 -11.21 -5.59
C ILE A 187 -4.76 -11.43 -5.23
N ALA A 188 -4.45 -11.37 -3.94
CA ALA A 188 -3.10 -11.51 -3.42
C ALA A 188 -3.02 -12.63 -2.39
N LEU A 189 -2.10 -13.56 -2.59
CA LEU A 189 -1.66 -14.51 -1.58
C LEU A 189 -0.55 -13.86 -0.75
N LEU A 190 -0.73 -13.87 0.56
CA LEU A 190 0.07 -13.13 1.54
C LEU A 190 0.72 -14.10 2.52
N VAL A 191 1.99 -13.84 2.85
CA VAL A 191 2.65 -14.39 4.05
C VAL A 191 2.94 -13.21 4.96
N GLN A 192 2.44 -13.25 6.19
CA GLN A 192 2.43 -12.12 7.12
C GLN A 192 1.74 -10.88 6.52
N LYS A 193 2.50 -10.00 5.85
CA LYS A 193 2.02 -8.80 5.15
C LYS A 193 2.59 -8.66 3.73
N SER A 194 3.40 -9.61 3.29
CA SER A 194 4.08 -9.58 2.00
C SER A 194 3.31 -10.39 0.96
N VAL A 195 3.11 -9.80 -0.22
CA VAL A 195 2.50 -10.48 -1.37
C VAL A 195 3.52 -11.44 -1.98
N ILE A 196 3.18 -12.74 -2.00
CA ILE A 196 4.04 -13.80 -2.55
C ILE A 196 3.54 -14.33 -3.90
N ALA A 197 2.26 -14.15 -4.21
CA ALA A 197 1.68 -14.42 -5.51
C ALA A 197 0.42 -13.57 -5.70
N GLU A 198 0.11 -13.20 -6.94
CA GLU A 198 -1.08 -12.43 -7.25
C GLU A 198 -1.66 -12.74 -8.62
N THR A 199 -2.94 -12.44 -8.78
CA THR A 199 -3.63 -12.50 -10.06
C THR A 199 -4.75 -11.47 -10.07
N ASN A 200 -5.14 -11.03 -11.27
CA ASN A 200 -6.29 -10.15 -11.44
C ASN A 200 -7.43 -10.94 -12.10
N ILE A 201 -8.66 -10.67 -11.68
CA ILE A 201 -9.85 -11.18 -12.37
C ILE A 201 -10.79 -10.02 -12.69
N SER A 202 -11.69 -10.26 -13.62
CA SER A 202 -12.79 -9.36 -13.92
C SER A 202 -14.12 -10.09 -13.73
N ILE A 203 -14.99 -9.52 -12.90
CA ILE A 203 -16.37 -9.94 -12.72
C ILE A 203 -17.23 -9.01 -13.56
N SER A 204 -17.93 -9.55 -14.56
CA SER A 204 -18.68 -8.74 -15.51
C SER A 204 -20.03 -8.30 -14.95
N SER A 205 -20.53 -7.17 -15.43
CA SER A 205 -21.90 -6.71 -15.19
C SER A 205 -22.86 -7.04 -16.33
N ASN A 206 -22.34 -7.32 -17.54
CA ASN A 206 -23.06 -7.52 -18.80
C ASN A 206 -24.03 -6.38 -19.24
N LYS A 207 -24.19 -5.33 -18.42
CA LYS A 207 -25.06 -4.18 -18.65
C LYS A 207 -24.69 -3.03 -17.73
N TRP A 208 -25.34 -1.88 -17.94
CA TRP A 208 -25.30 -0.77 -17.00
C TRP A 208 -26.11 -1.08 -15.74
N ILE A 209 -25.50 -0.79 -14.61
CA ILE A 209 -26.04 -1.09 -13.30
C ILE A 209 -25.80 0.11 -12.40
N ALA A 210 -26.80 0.44 -11.60
CA ALA A 210 -26.66 1.41 -10.54
C ALA A 210 -26.73 0.73 -9.19
N ILE A 211 -25.85 1.15 -8.30
CA ILE A 211 -25.84 0.70 -6.91
C ILE A 211 -25.84 1.87 -5.96
N SER A 212 -26.39 1.65 -4.77
CA SER A 212 -26.33 2.59 -3.66
C SER A 212 -25.97 1.86 -2.37
N TYR A 213 -25.10 2.48 -1.56
CA TYR A 213 -24.55 1.87 -0.35
C TYR A 213 -24.04 2.93 0.65
N HIS A 214 -23.86 2.56 1.92
CA HIS A 214 -23.25 3.41 2.95
C HIS A 214 -21.71 3.35 2.92
N ASP A 215 -21.00 4.27 3.58
CA ASP A 215 -19.52 4.44 3.52
C ASP A 215 -18.69 3.14 3.61
N GLN A 216 -19.21 2.11 4.27
CA GLN A 216 -18.66 0.77 4.16
C GLN A 216 -19.49 -0.09 3.19
N LEU A 217 -18.86 -0.56 2.11
CA LEU A 217 -19.32 -1.65 1.23
C LEU A 217 -19.37 -2.98 2.02
N ARG A 218 -20.09 -3.02 3.14
CA ARG A 218 -20.29 -4.21 3.97
C ARG A 218 -21.50 -4.98 3.45
N ASN A 219 -21.31 -5.75 2.38
CA ASN A 219 -22.22 -6.79 1.85
C ASN A 219 -23.69 -6.40 1.59
N HIS A 220 -24.09 -5.15 1.82
CA HIS A 220 -25.44 -4.63 1.65
C HIS A 220 -25.36 -3.42 0.73
N PHE A 221 -25.68 -3.65 -0.53
CA PHE A 221 -25.84 -2.61 -1.53
C PHE A 221 -27.04 -2.98 -2.37
N TYR A 222 -27.76 -1.97 -2.83
CA TYR A 222 -28.99 -2.17 -3.59
C TYR A 222 -28.71 -1.98 -5.06
N GLN A 223 -28.89 -3.05 -5.82
CA GLN A 223 -28.58 -3.08 -7.23
C GLN A 223 -29.84 -2.90 -8.07
N ILE A 224 -29.85 -1.87 -8.91
CA ILE A 224 -30.94 -1.58 -9.83
C ILE A 224 -30.36 -1.60 -11.25
N PRO A 225 -30.77 -2.56 -12.11
CA PRO A 225 -30.44 -2.51 -13.52
C PRO A 225 -30.93 -1.18 -14.11
N VAL A 226 -30.06 -0.49 -14.85
CA VAL A 226 -30.43 0.78 -15.47
C VAL A 226 -30.65 0.56 -16.96
N VAL A 227 -31.87 0.84 -17.40
CA VAL A 227 -32.23 0.87 -18.82
C VAL A 227 -32.42 2.33 -19.20
N LYS A 228 -31.73 2.79 -20.23
CA LYS A 228 -31.95 4.14 -20.76
C LYS A 228 -33.31 4.18 -21.46
N THR A 229 -34.26 4.89 -20.88
CA THR A 229 -35.49 5.30 -21.58
C THR A 229 -35.15 6.40 -22.63
N PRO A 230 -35.96 6.61 -23.69
CA PRO A 230 -35.54 7.45 -24.83
C PRO A 230 -35.17 8.91 -24.48
N SER A 231 -34.22 9.43 -25.28
CA SER A 231 -33.61 10.76 -25.49
C SER A 231 -33.37 11.79 -24.38
N ASP A 232 -33.95 11.73 -23.18
CA ASP A 232 -33.68 12.71 -22.10
C ASP A 232 -33.53 12.08 -20.70
N SER A 233 -33.29 10.77 -20.65
CA SER A 233 -33.20 10.04 -19.39
C SER A 233 -31.95 10.42 -18.60
N ILE A 234 -32.16 11.28 -17.60
CA ILE A 234 -31.18 11.56 -16.55
C ILE A 234 -31.21 10.38 -15.58
N PHE A 235 -30.05 9.76 -15.35
CA PHE A 235 -29.90 8.82 -14.25
C PHE A 235 -29.79 9.59 -12.93
N ASN A 236 -30.63 9.23 -11.95
CA ASN A 236 -30.54 9.66 -10.56
C ASN A 236 -31.34 8.71 -9.66
N PHE A 237 -30.90 8.54 -8.41
CA PHE A 237 -31.73 7.97 -7.36
C PHE A 237 -32.36 9.08 -6.51
N THR A 238 -33.68 9.05 -6.34
CA THR A 238 -34.36 9.91 -5.37
C THR A 238 -34.23 9.35 -3.95
N ASN A 239 -34.32 10.21 -2.93
CA ASN A 239 -34.30 9.75 -1.54
C ASN A 239 -35.45 8.76 -1.25
N SER A 240 -36.61 8.95 -1.87
CA SER A 240 -37.74 8.01 -1.73
C SER A 240 -37.40 6.62 -2.26
N GLN A 241 -36.76 6.51 -3.43
CA GLN A 241 -36.33 5.22 -3.98
C GLN A 241 -35.30 4.51 -3.08
N LEU A 242 -34.36 5.27 -2.52
CA LEU A 242 -33.34 4.74 -1.61
C LEU A 242 -33.94 4.29 -0.28
N ASN A 243 -34.84 5.09 0.31
CA ASN A 243 -35.53 4.73 1.55
C ASN A 243 -36.40 3.48 1.37
N LYS A 244 -37.06 3.30 0.21
CA LYS A 244 -37.88 2.12 -0.09
C LYS A 244 -37.08 0.82 -0.10
N VAL A 245 -35.80 0.90 -0.43
CA VAL A 245 -34.90 -0.25 -0.35
C VAL A 245 -34.18 -0.32 0.99
N GLY A 246 -34.51 0.51 1.98
CA GLY A 246 -33.92 0.45 3.32
C GLY A 246 -32.58 1.15 3.48
N LEU A 247 -32.20 2.05 2.56
CA LEU A 247 -31.06 2.95 2.77
C LEU A 247 -31.50 4.20 3.51
N ASP A 248 -30.83 4.49 4.63
CA ASP A 248 -31.04 5.73 5.38
C ASP A 248 -30.35 6.90 4.66
N THR A 249 -31.16 7.73 3.98
CA THR A 249 -30.65 8.90 3.25
C THR A 249 -30.27 10.07 4.15
N ALA A 250 -30.48 10.00 5.47
CA ALA A 250 -29.89 10.94 6.42
C ALA A 250 -28.39 10.66 6.64
N GLN A 251 -27.97 9.39 6.56
CA GLN A 251 -26.57 8.99 6.66
C GLN A 251 -25.82 9.19 5.35
N ARG A 252 -24.48 9.20 5.42
CA ARG A 252 -23.60 9.26 4.24
C ARG A 252 -23.83 8.03 3.37
N ILE A 253 -24.19 8.27 2.12
CA ILE A 253 -24.38 7.24 1.09
C ILE A 253 -23.51 7.54 -0.12
N PHE A 254 -23.31 6.53 -0.94
CA PHE A 254 -22.71 6.61 -2.24
C PHE A 254 -23.68 6.06 -3.27
N THR A 255 -23.79 6.72 -4.42
CA THR A 255 -24.50 6.22 -5.59
C THR A 255 -23.50 6.04 -6.71
N ARG A 256 -23.56 4.89 -7.40
CA ARG A 256 -22.62 4.56 -8.48
C ARG A 256 -23.37 4.01 -9.67
N LEU A 257 -23.06 4.54 -10.85
CA LEU A 257 -23.46 4.01 -12.15
C LEU A 257 -22.24 3.37 -12.80
N TYR A 258 -22.31 2.10 -13.17
CA TYR A 258 -21.17 1.37 -13.72
C TYR A 258 -21.54 0.37 -14.81
N ASN A 259 -20.54 0.01 -15.61
CA ASN A 259 -20.58 -1.08 -16.57
C ASN A 259 -19.21 -1.76 -16.67
N TYR A 260 -19.18 -3.08 -16.43
CA TYR A 260 -18.00 -3.95 -16.53
C TYR A 260 -18.20 -5.04 -17.61
N THR A 261 -18.96 -4.73 -18.66
CA THR A 261 -19.12 -5.62 -19.83
C THR A 261 -17.79 -5.73 -20.57
N ALA A 262 -17.40 -6.94 -20.99
CA ALA A 262 -16.19 -7.13 -21.76
C ALA A 262 -16.27 -6.40 -23.12
N VAL A 263 -15.25 -5.61 -23.44
CA VAL A 263 -15.19 -4.85 -24.71
C VAL A 263 -14.07 -5.28 -25.63
N ASN A 264 -13.18 -6.22 -25.24
CA ASN A 264 -12.06 -6.69 -26.07
C ASN A 264 -11.23 -5.52 -26.66
N TYR A 265 -10.78 -4.60 -25.80
CA TYR A 265 -10.01 -3.42 -26.20
C TYR A 265 -8.82 -3.22 -25.26
N SER A 266 -7.59 -3.33 -25.75
CA SER A 266 -6.38 -3.31 -24.90
C SER A 266 -5.42 -2.16 -25.18
N LYS A 267 -5.86 -1.13 -25.90
CA LYS A 267 -5.03 0.03 -26.23
C LYS A 267 -5.26 1.17 -25.24
N ASP A 268 -4.18 1.85 -24.86
CA ASP A 268 -4.21 3.08 -24.06
C ASP A 268 -4.51 4.33 -24.94
N ASP A 269 -5.50 4.20 -25.84
CA ASP A 269 -5.93 5.21 -26.81
C ASP A 269 -7.47 5.31 -26.79
N PHE A 270 -8.04 6.21 -25.99
CA PHE A 270 -9.50 6.36 -25.85
C PHE A 270 -9.89 7.76 -25.37
N THR A 271 -11.16 8.11 -25.58
CA THR A 271 -11.77 9.32 -25.01
C THR A 271 -12.92 8.92 -24.11
N PHE A 272 -12.87 9.38 -22.86
CA PHE A 272 -13.96 9.31 -21.90
C PHE A 272 -14.64 10.68 -21.84
N GLU A 273 -15.97 10.70 -21.84
CA GLU A 273 -16.75 11.94 -21.69
C GLU A 273 -18.02 11.66 -20.89
N THR A 274 -18.32 12.51 -19.90
CA THR A 274 -19.52 12.41 -19.08
C THR A 274 -20.03 13.78 -18.67
N THR A 275 -21.35 13.93 -18.58
CA THR A 275 -21.99 15.11 -18.02
C THR A 275 -22.77 14.74 -16.77
N PHE A 276 -22.42 15.35 -15.64
CA PHE A 276 -22.99 15.03 -14.33
C PHE A 276 -23.30 16.28 -13.48
N LYS A 277 -24.04 16.08 -12.40
CA LYS A 277 -24.29 17.06 -11.35
C LYS A 277 -24.36 16.33 -10.00
N ASN A 278 -23.74 16.88 -8.96
CA ASN A 278 -23.76 16.31 -7.61
C ASN A 278 -24.06 17.40 -6.58
N PRO A 279 -25.34 17.80 -6.44
CA PRO A 279 -25.72 18.89 -5.57
C PRO A 279 -25.49 18.50 -4.11
N SER A 280 -25.10 19.48 -3.30
CA SER A 280 -24.89 19.24 -1.88
C SER A 280 -26.17 18.84 -1.17
N ARG A 281 -26.02 18.02 -0.12
CA ARG A 281 -27.12 17.78 0.81
C ARG A 281 -27.47 19.10 1.48
N ARG A 282 -28.75 19.50 1.37
CA ARG A 282 -29.26 20.66 2.08
C ARG A 282 -29.07 20.46 3.59
N ASN A 283 -28.55 21.48 4.26
CA ASN A 283 -28.41 21.60 5.74
C ASN A 283 -27.23 20.86 6.41
N GLY A 284 -26.02 20.96 5.86
CA GLY A 284 -24.81 20.55 6.60
C GLY A 284 -23.49 20.94 5.93
N ILE A 285 -22.41 20.98 6.71
CA ILE A 285 -21.04 21.05 6.18
C ILE A 285 -20.70 19.67 5.63
N SER A 286 -20.70 19.52 4.31
CA SER A 286 -20.44 18.24 3.65
C SER A 286 -19.40 18.37 2.54
N CYS A 287 -18.50 17.40 2.46
CA CYS A 287 -17.55 17.29 1.37
C CYS A 287 -18.11 16.36 0.30
N ASN A 288 -19.02 16.86 -0.52
CA ASN A 288 -19.51 16.06 -1.64
C ASN A 288 -18.38 15.84 -2.64
N SER A 289 -18.37 14.64 -3.19
CA SER A 289 -17.36 14.26 -4.16
C SER A 289 -17.96 13.42 -5.26
N THR A 290 -17.43 13.62 -6.46
CA THR A 290 -17.75 12.81 -7.63
C THR A 290 -16.47 12.20 -8.14
N GLN A 291 -16.48 10.93 -8.48
CA GLN A 291 -15.34 10.29 -9.12
C GLN A 291 -15.78 9.45 -10.29
N PHE A 292 -14.92 9.38 -11.30
CA PHE A 292 -15.05 8.39 -12.35
C PHE A 292 -13.81 7.51 -12.37
N GLN A 293 -13.97 6.31 -12.91
CA GLN A 293 -12.85 5.38 -13.11
C GLN A 293 -13.02 4.60 -14.41
N ILE A 294 -11.95 4.56 -15.20
CA ILE A 294 -11.76 3.58 -16.28
C ILE A 294 -10.88 2.46 -15.73
N SER A 295 -11.39 1.23 -15.74
CA SER A 295 -10.72 0.03 -15.24
C SER A 295 -10.17 -0.78 -16.41
N GLY A 296 -8.86 -1.00 -16.43
CA GLY A 296 -8.24 -2.04 -17.23
C GLY A 296 -7.94 -3.28 -16.37
N MET A 297 -7.54 -4.38 -17.02
CA MET A 297 -7.19 -5.62 -16.32
C MET A 297 -5.96 -5.49 -15.42
N ASN A 298 -5.01 -4.60 -15.75
CA ASN A 298 -3.75 -4.45 -15.02
C ASN A 298 -3.74 -3.24 -14.08
N SER A 299 -4.51 -2.20 -14.41
CA SER A 299 -4.45 -0.91 -13.74
C SER A 299 -5.70 -0.07 -14.04
N MET A 300 -5.76 1.15 -13.52
CA MET A 300 -6.92 2.05 -13.69
C MET A 300 -6.52 3.51 -13.85
N ILE A 301 -7.44 4.29 -14.44
CA ILE A 301 -7.43 5.75 -14.38
C ILE A 301 -8.63 6.18 -13.54
N ARG A 302 -8.41 6.93 -12.46
CA ARG A 302 -9.46 7.46 -11.59
C ARG A 302 -9.19 8.92 -11.30
N PHE A 303 -10.20 9.76 -11.52
CA PHE A 303 -10.20 11.14 -11.05
C PHE A 303 -11.41 11.38 -10.17
N LYS A 304 -11.15 12.04 -9.05
CA LYS A 304 -12.10 12.48 -8.05
C LYS A 304 -12.09 14.00 -8.00
N PHE A 305 -13.27 14.58 -8.04
CA PHE A 305 -13.54 15.99 -7.84
C PHE A 305 -14.18 16.17 -6.46
N SER A 306 -13.85 17.26 -5.79
CA SER A 306 -14.41 17.61 -4.48
C SER A 306 -15.04 18.99 -4.51
N SER A 307 -15.94 19.25 -3.56
CA SER A 307 -16.38 20.61 -3.27
C SER A 307 -15.25 21.43 -2.63
N GLU A 308 -15.47 22.75 -2.55
CA GLU A 308 -14.57 23.70 -1.91
C GLU A 308 -14.22 23.27 -0.47
N GLY A 309 -12.97 23.50 -0.07
CA GLY A 309 -12.44 23.11 1.25
C GLY A 309 -12.14 21.61 1.43
N CYS A 310 -12.40 20.76 0.44
CA CYS A 310 -12.32 19.30 0.57
C CYS A 310 -11.23 18.64 -0.30
N SER A 311 -10.28 19.42 -0.82
CA SER A 311 -9.17 18.92 -1.66
C SER A 311 -8.32 17.85 -0.98
N SER A 312 -8.20 17.88 0.35
CA SER A 312 -7.50 16.85 1.13
C SER A 312 -8.10 15.45 1.01
N ARG A 313 -9.37 15.33 0.61
CA ARG A 313 -10.08 14.05 0.39
C ARG A 313 -9.97 13.53 -1.05
N VAL A 314 -9.26 14.25 -1.93
CA VAL A 314 -9.06 13.86 -3.33
C VAL A 314 -7.98 12.78 -3.38
N ILE A 315 -8.31 11.66 -4.04
CA ILE A 315 -7.36 10.60 -4.33
C ILE A 315 -7.51 10.24 -5.80
N ASN A 316 -6.50 10.61 -6.59
CA ASN A 316 -6.46 10.37 -8.03
C ASN A 316 -5.44 9.29 -8.36
N VAL A 317 -5.75 8.48 -9.37
CA VAL A 317 -4.88 7.39 -9.80
C VAL A 317 -4.72 7.46 -11.32
N LEU A 318 -3.47 7.48 -11.76
CA LEU A 318 -3.09 7.42 -13.16
C LEU A 318 -2.13 6.24 -13.34
N SER A 319 -2.70 5.06 -13.54
CA SER A 319 -2.00 3.78 -13.53
C SER A 319 -1.11 3.59 -12.30
N GLU A 320 0.22 3.50 -12.46
CA GLU A 320 1.17 3.37 -11.34
C GLU A 320 1.32 4.62 -10.48
N LYS A 321 0.80 5.77 -10.91
CA LYS A 321 0.90 7.03 -10.18
C LYS A 321 -0.34 7.24 -9.32
N LYS A 322 -0.15 7.47 -8.03
CA LYS A 322 -1.21 7.83 -7.08
C LYS A 322 -0.93 9.23 -6.53
N PHE A 323 -1.95 10.08 -6.56
CA PHE A 323 -1.92 11.43 -6.00
C PHE A 323 -2.90 11.47 -4.83
N ASP A 324 -2.41 11.84 -3.65
CA ASP A 324 -3.18 11.86 -2.41
C ASP A 324 -3.24 13.31 -1.89
N GLY A 325 -4.46 13.84 -1.71
CA GLY A 325 -4.70 15.23 -1.32
C GLY A 325 -4.26 15.54 0.11
N ASP A 326 -4.07 14.51 0.94
CA ASP A 326 -3.50 14.64 2.28
C ASP A 326 -1.98 14.93 2.25
N LYS A 327 -1.32 14.71 1.11
CA LYS A 327 0.13 14.84 0.91
C LYS A 327 0.52 15.80 -0.19
N ASN A 328 -0.42 16.18 -1.06
CA ASN A 328 -0.17 17.00 -2.24
C ASN A 328 -1.27 18.04 -2.37
N ASP A 329 -0.92 19.22 -2.91
CA ASP A 329 -1.95 20.19 -3.29
C ASP A 329 -2.72 19.69 -4.52
N LEU A 330 -3.96 19.26 -4.28
CA LEU A 330 -4.92 18.83 -5.29
C LEU A 330 -6.11 19.81 -5.41
N SER A 331 -5.93 21.07 -4.99
CA SER A 331 -6.96 22.12 -5.07
C SER A 331 -7.48 22.34 -6.49
N GLN A 332 -6.68 22.07 -7.52
CA GLN A 332 -7.12 22.09 -8.93
C GLN A 332 -8.28 21.13 -9.23
N PHE A 333 -8.54 20.11 -8.39
CA PHE A 333 -9.67 19.19 -8.54
C PHE A 333 -10.91 19.60 -7.74
N VAL A 334 -10.89 20.80 -7.14
CA VAL A 334 -12.07 21.42 -6.56
C VAL A 334 -12.93 21.98 -7.70
N VAL A 335 -14.17 21.52 -7.78
CA VAL A 335 -15.13 21.91 -8.83
C VAL A 335 -16.47 22.22 -8.18
N GLU A 336 -17.17 23.24 -8.66
CA GLU A 336 -18.54 23.53 -8.24
C GLU A 336 -19.48 22.44 -8.78
N GLN A 337 -19.92 21.54 -7.89
CA GLN A 337 -20.70 20.35 -8.26
C GLN A 337 -22.22 20.57 -8.27
N GLU A 338 -22.69 21.74 -7.83
CA GLU A 338 -24.12 22.09 -7.86
C GLU A 338 -24.64 22.31 -9.29
N ASN A 339 -23.75 22.71 -10.20
CA ASN A 339 -24.04 22.92 -11.61
C ASN A 339 -23.75 21.66 -12.45
N TRP A 340 -24.30 21.64 -13.67
CA TRP A 340 -23.95 20.60 -14.64
C TRP A 340 -22.50 20.77 -15.07
N ASN A 341 -21.71 19.73 -14.87
CA ASN A 341 -20.30 19.67 -15.26
C ASN A 341 -20.13 18.65 -16.37
N THR A 342 -19.37 19.00 -17.41
CA THR A 342 -18.94 18.07 -18.46
C THR A 342 -17.45 17.81 -18.31
N VAL A 343 -17.11 16.56 -18.08
CA VAL A 343 -15.73 16.09 -17.98
C VAL A 343 -15.36 15.31 -19.22
N LYS A 344 -14.20 15.64 -19.78
CA LYS A 344 -13.62 14.93 -20.93
C LYS A 344 -12.19 14.53 -20.61
N LEU A 345 -11.90 13.24 -20.68
CA LEU A 345 -10.55 12.71 -20.56
C LEU A 345 -10.13 12.12 -21.91
N ILE A 346 -9.02 12.62 -22.43
CA ILE A 346 -8.38 12.10 -23.64
C ILE A 346 -7.14 11.35 -23.20
N ASN A 347 -7.07 10.06 -23.49
CA ASN A 347 -5.87 9.25 -23.33
C ASN A 347 -5.34 8.89 -24.71
N LYS A 348 -4.13 9.35 -25.05
CA LYS A 348 -3.45 9.06 -26.30
C LYS A 348 -2.08 8.45 -25.99
N ASN A 349 -1.95 7.16 -26.19
CA ASN A 349 -0.75 6.38 -25.90
C ASN A 349 -0.15 6.71 -24.52
N LYS A 350 -0.98 6.56 -23.47
CA LYS A 350 -0.64 6.82 -22.06
C LYS A 350 -0.33 8.27 -21.70
N GLN A 351 -0.59 9.22 -22.62
CA GLN A 351 -0.62 10.65 -22.33
C GLN A 351 -2.07 11.06 -22.08
N VAL A 352 -2.33 11.72 -20.95
CA VAL A 352 -3.67 12.04 -20.48
C VAL A 352 -3.86 13.54 -20.38
N TRP A 353 -4.98 14.00 -20.93
CA TRP A 353 -5.49 15.35 -20.77
C TRP A 353 -6.91 15.27 -20.21
N LEU A 354 -7.14 15.91 -19.08
CA LEU A 354 -8.45 16.01 -18.43
C LEU A 354 -8.96 17.44 -18.57
N PHE A 355 -10.17 17.57 -19.10
CA PHE A 355 -10.87 18.84 -19.26
C PHE A 355 -12.13 18.82 -18.41
N VAL A 356 -12.45 19.96 -17.82
CA VAL A 356 -13.71 20.22 -17.13
C VAL A 356 -14.33 21.46 -17.75
N ASN A 357 -15.56 21.33 -18.25
CA ASN A 357 -16.30 22.41 -18.93
C ASN A 357 -15.48 23.08 -20.05
N GLY A 358 -14.73 22.27 -20.82
CA GLY A 358 -13.89 22.74 -21.93
C GLY A 358 -12.51 23.29 -21.52
N LYS A 359 -12.26 23.55 -20.23
CA LYS A 359 -10.97 24.03 -19.73
C LYS A 359 -10.06 22.86 -19.38
N LEU A 360 -8.79 22.90 -19.82
CA LEU A 360 -7.78 21.92 -19.41
C LEU A 360 -7.54 22.03 -17.90
N LEU A 361 -7.80 20.94 -17.19
CA LEU A 361 -7.63 20.85 -15.74
C LEU A 361 -6.32 20.14 -15.36
N TYR A 362 -6.00 19.04 -16.05
CA TYR A 362 -4.82 18.24 -15.75
C TYR A 362 -4.20 17.67 -17.02
N LYS A 363 -2.87 17.58 -17.03
CA LYS A 363 -2.08 16.91 -18.06
C LYS A 363 -1.05 16.01 -17.38
N GLY A 364 -0.93 14.76 -17.82
CA GLY A 364 0.01 13.81 -17.25
C GLY A 364 0.27 12.62 -18.15
N SER A 365 1.09 11.69 -17.67
CA SER A 365 1.42 10.46 -18.37
C SER A 365 1.71 9.32 -17.41
N TYR A 366 1.69 8.09 -17.91
CA TYR A 366 2.03 6.88 -17.16
C TYR A 366 2.75 5.85 -18.02
N GLN A 367 3.36 4.84 -17.39
CA GLN A 367 4.18 3.84 -18.03
C GLN A 367 3.50 2.48 -18.09
N LYS A 368 2.87 2.04 -17.00
CA LYS A 368 2.22 0.73 -16.96
C LYS A 368 0.91 0.77 -17.73
N PRO A 369 0.74 -0.02 -18.81
CA PRO A 369 -0.49 -0.02 -19.59
C PRO A 369 -1.67 -0.46 -18.73
N LEU A 370 -2.87 0.03 -19.03
CA LEU A 370 -4.07 -0.38 -18.29
C LEU A 370 -4.41 -1.86 -18.52
N GLY A 371 -3.94 -2.44 -19.63
CA GLY A 371 -4.34 -3.76 -20.11
C GLY A 371 -5.66 -3.69 -20.86
N GLU A 372 -6.33 -4.83 -21.01
CA GLU A 372 -7.66 -4.84 -21.61
C GLU A 372 -8.63 -4.01 -20.75
N ILE A 373 -9.38 -3.10 -21.36
CA ILE A 373 -10.43 -2.31 -20.72
C ILE A 373 -11.56 -3.25 -20.29
N LYS A 374 -11.88 -3.23 -19.00
CA LYS A 374 -12.85 -4.12 -18.36
C LYS A 374 -14.02 -3.39 -17.71
N GLY A 375 -13.94 -2.08 -17.51
CA GLY A 375 -15.10 -1.35 -17.04
C GLY A 375 -14.94 0.15 -16.90
N LEU A 376 -16.06 0.78 -16.59
CA LEU A 376 -16.21 2.20 -16.33
C LEU A 376 -17.21 2.39 -15.20
N PHE A 377 -16.94 3.32 -14.29
CA PHE A 377 -17.97 3.83 -13.39
C PHE A 377 -17.88 5.34 -13.20
N ILE A 378 -19.01 5.92 -12.82
CA ILE A 378 -19.11 7.22 -12.16
C ILE A 378 -19.82 7.02 -10.81
N GLU A 379 -19.31 7.67 -9.78
CA GLU A 379 -19.76 7.56 -8.41
C GLU A 379 -19.87 8.93 -7.76
N PHE A 380 -20.87 9.06 -6.91
CA PHE A 380 -21.20 10.26 -6.18
C PHE A 380 -21.31 9.93 -4.70
N GLU A 381 -20.76 10.80 -3.87
CA GLU A 381 -21.20 10.92 -2.49
C GLU A 381 -22.56 11.62 -2.48
N GLY A 382 -23.59 10.93 -2.03
CA GLY A 382 -24.99 11.37 -2.13
C GLY A 382 -25.65 10.99 -3.47
N ASN A 383 -26.70 11.73 -3.81
CA ASN A 383 -27.54 11.49 -4.97
C ASN A 383 -26.97 12.26 -6.16
N GLY A 384 -26.28 11.54 -7.05
CA GLY A 384 -25.74 12.12 -8.27
C GLY A 384 -26.69 12.01 -9.45
N PHE A 385 -26.50 12.94 -10.39
CA PHE A 385 -27.22 12.98 -11.65
C PHE A 385 -26.25 12.76 -12.81
N VAL A 386 -26.61 11.89 -13.76
CA VAL A 386 -25.83 11.64 -14.98
C VAL A 386 -26.71 11.84 -16.21
N LYS A 387 -26.28 12.70 -17.13
CA LYS A 387 -26.90 12.85 -18.46
C LYS A 387 -26.30 11.88 -19.48
N THR A 388 -24.97 11.80 -19.50
CA THR A 388 -24.20 11.00 -20.46
C THR A 388 -22.98 10.39 -19.78
N CYS A 389 -22.58 9.19 -20.19
CA CYS A 389 -21.33 8.56 -19.72
C CYS A 389 -20.80 7.63 -20.81
N ASN A 390 -19.82 8.12 -21.57
CA ASN A 390 -19.35 7.48 -22.78
C ASN A 390 -17.84 7.22 -22.72
N LEU A 391 -17.43 6.06 -23.22
CA LEU A 391 -16.03 5.73 -23.49
C LEU A 391 -15.93 5.28 -24.94
N THR A 392 -15.09 5.96 -25.71
CA THR A 392 -14.91 5.73 -27.15
C THR A 392 -13.46 5.41 -27.45
N ALA A 393 -13.23 4.39 -28.27
CA ALA A 393 -11.92 4.11 -28.81
C ALA A 393 -11.51 5.18 -29.84
N LYS A 394 -10.21 5.31 -30.13
CA LYS A 394 -9.70 6.28 -31.11
C LYS A 394 -10.32 6.15 -32.50
N ASN A 395 -10.76 4.95 -32.89
CA ASN A 395 -11.42 4.68 -34.17
C ASN A 395 -12.93 5.00 -34.17
N GLY A 396 -13.46 5.63 -33.12
CA GLY A 396 -14.88 5.95 -32.98
C GLY A 396 -15.75 4.81 -32.48
N ARG A 397 -15.19 3.62 -32.22
CA ARG A 397 -15.98 2.50 -31.65
C ARG A 397 -16.40 2.84 -30.22
N ASN A 398 -17.69 2.79 -29.94
CA ASN A 398 -18.22 2.89 -28.59
C ASN A 398 -17.79 1.66 -27.77
N LEU A 399 -17.08 1.88 -26.67
CA LEU A 399 -16.73 0.85 -25.70
C LEU A 399 -17.79 0.77 -24.60
N TYR A 400 -18.18 1.93 -24.07
CA TYR A 400 -19.32 2.07 -23.17
C TYR A 400 -20.11 3.30 -23.58
N GLN A 401 -21.43 3.19 -23.52
CA GLN A 401 -22.34 4.29 -23.81
C GLN A 401 -23.52 4.21 -22.85
N PHE A 402 -23.71 5.27 -22.07
CA PHE A 402 -24.88 5.43 -21.20
C PHE A 402 -25.79 6.52 -21.70
#